data_AF-A0A1F8L3D5-F1
#
_entry.id   AF-A0A1F8L3D5-F1
#
_cell.length_a   1.000
_cell.length_b   1.000
_cell.length_c   1.000
_cell.angle_alpha   90.00
_cell.angle_beta   90.00
_cell.angle_gamma   90.00
#
_symmetry.space_group_name_H-M   'P 1'
#
loop_
_entity.id
_entity.type
_entity.pdbx_description
1 polymer ?
#
loop_
_entity_poly.entity_id
_entity_poly.type
_entity_poly.pdbx_seq_one_letter_code
_entity_poly.pdbx_strand_id
1 'polypeptide(L)'
;MPERFEALREALLALEEDAALAATRRLLDDGVDPKAILEAGLAEAMAELGRRWDRGEVFLPEVVVAAEIFGRCNALVEPALLASGRQEVRHRAVMATVKGDLHDLGKNMVGAMLKTAGFEVHDLGKDVAAERIVEAVRELAPGVVGLSALLTTTVPQQRLVIEALEAAGLRSGVRVIVGGAPVTEEWAARIGADGFAPNAPAAVRLARDLVERVPVAGRP
;
A
#
# COMPACT_ATOMS: atom_id res chain seq x y z
N MET A 1 -5.92 21.14 -12.90
CA MET A 1 -5.33 19.91 -12.30
C MET A 1 -6.37 18.80 -12.15
N PRO A 2 -7.57 19.00 -11.57
CA PRO A 2 -8.58 17.93 -11.42
C PRO A 2 -9.05 17.31 -12.74
N GLU A 3 -9.26 18.13 -13.78
CA GLU A 3 -9.76 17.71 -15.11
C GLU A 3 -8.81 16.75 -15.84
N ARG A 4 -7.49 16.80 -15.56
CA ARG A 4 -6.51 15.98 -16.28
C ARG A 4 -6.72 14.47 -16.07
N PHE A 5 -7.22 14.08 -14.90
CA PHE A 5 -7.49 12.68 -14.56
C PHE A 5 -8.95 12.28 -14.76
N GLU A 6 -9.80 13.20 -15.20
CA GLU A 6 -11.24 13.01 -15.29
C GLU A 6 -11.59 11.85 -16.22
N ALA A 7 -11.05 11.83 -17.43
CA ALA A 7 -11.27 10.73 -18.38
C ALA A 7 -10.88 9.36 -17.81
N LEU A 8 -9.79 9.27 -17.04
CA LEU A 8 -9.39 8.03 -16.39
C LEU A 8 -10.36 7.64 -15.27
N ARG A 9 -10.74 8.60 -14.42
CA ARG A 9 -11.67 8.36 -13.30
C ARG A 9 -13.05 7.95 -13.80
N GLU A 10 -13.57 8.66 -14.79
CA GLU A 10 -14.87 8.38 -15.40
C GLU A 10 -14.89 7.01 -16.06
N ALA A 11 -13.88 6.68 -16.86
CA ALA A 11 -13.80 5.37 -17.50
C ALA A 11 -13.77 4.23 -16.47
N LEU A 12 -12.99 4.38 -15.38
CA LEU A 12 -12.94 3.38 -14.31
C LEU A 12 -14.29 3.27 -13.59
N LEU A 13 -14.91 4.39 -13.22
CA LEU A 13 -16.22 4.42 -12.55
C LEU A 13 -17.38 3.93 -13.43
N ALA A 14 -17.23 4.04 -14.76
CA ALA A 14 -18.16 3.52 -15.75
C ALA A 14 -17.89 2.05 -16.12
N LEU A 15 -16.84 1.43 -15.56
CA LEU A 15 -16.40 0.07 -15.85
C LEU A 15 -15.97 -0.14 -17.33
N GLU A 16 -15.54 0.93 -17.99
CA GLU A 16 -15.09 0.94 -19.39
C GLU A 16 -13.59 0.65 -19.45
N GLU A 17 -13.24 -0.64 -19.46
CA GLU A 17 -11.86 -1.11 -19.38
C GLU A 17 -10.94 -0.52 -20.46
N ASP A 18 -11.34 -0.60 -21.73
CA ASP A 18 -10.52 -0.13 -22.85
C ASP A 18 -10.27 1.38 -22.75
N ALA A 19 -11.28 2.14 -22.33
CA ALA A 19 -11.17 3.58 -22.12
C ALA A 19 -10.25 3.91 -20.95
N ALA A 20 -10.33 3.17 -19.84
CA ALA A 20 -9.47 3.36 -18.68
C ALA A 20 -7.99 3.06 -19.00
N LEU A 21 -7.73 1.97 -19.74
CA LEU A 21 -6.39 1.62 -20.20
C LEU A 21 -5.84 2.63 -21.20
N ALA A 22 -6.66 3.10 -22.14
CA ALA A 22 -6.27 4.13 -23.10
C ALA A 22 -5.95 5.46 -22.40
N ALA A 23 -6.78 5.89 -21.45
CA ALA A 23 -6.54 7.10 -20.66
C ALA A 23 -5.26 6.98 -19.81
N THR A 24 -5.02 5.82 -19.20
CA THR A 24 -3.79 5.55 -18.43
C THR A 24 -2.54 5.66 -19.31
N ARG A 25 -2.55 5.02 -20.49
CA ARG A 25 -1.42 5.10 -21.45
C ARG A 25 -1.18 6.51 -21.92
N ARG A 26 -2.23 7.24 -22.28
CA ARG A 26 -2.13 8.63 -22.71
C ARG A 26 -1.48 9.51 -21.64
N LEU A 27 -1.88 9.35 -20.38
CA LEU A 27 -1.26 10.12 -19.28
C LEU A 27 0.24 9.80 -19.14
N LEU A 28 0.63 8.54 -19.30
CA LEU A 28 2.04 8.13 -19.30
C LEU A 28 2.80 8.72 -20.50
N ASP A 29 2.22 8.67 -21.70
CA ASP A 29 2.80 9.20 -22.94
C ASP A 29 2.95 10.73 -22.90
N ASP A 30 2.00 11.42 -22.27
CA ASP A 30 2.01 12.87 -22.02
C ASP A 30 3.02 13.26 -20.92
N GLY A 31 3.78 12.31 -20.37
CA GLY A 31 4.80 12.54 -19.36
C GLY A 31 4.24 12.95 -17.99
N VAL A 32 2.99 12.61 -17.70
CA VAL A 32 2.40 12.86 -16.38
C VAL A 32 3.10 12.00 -15.34
N ASP A 33 3.37 12.58 -14.17
CA ASP A 33 3.99 11.87 -13.05
C ASP A 33 3.20 10.58 -12.73
N PRO A 34 3.82 9.38 -12.85
CA PRO A 34 3.17 8.10 -12.56
C PRO A 34 2.53 8.06 -11.17
N LYS A 35 3.13 8.74 -10.19
CA LYS A 35 2.57 8.85 -8.85
C LYS A 35 1.22 9.57 -8.85
N ALA A 36 1.10 10.65 -9.62
CA ALA A 36 -0.13 11.42 -9.73
C ALA A 36 -1.23 10.64 -10.49
N ILE A 37 -0.86 9.88 -11.53
CA ILE A 37 -1.81 8.98 -12.23
C ILE A 37 -2.41 7.97 -11.26
N LEU A 38 -1.54 7.37 -10.43
CA LEU A 38 -1.94 6.38 -9.44
C LEU A 38 -2.84 6.98 -8.34
N GLU A 39 -2.46 8.11 -7.75
CA GLU A 39 -3.16 8.70 -6.61
C GLU A 39 -4.41 9.50 -7.01
N ALA A 40 -4.24 10.48 -7.91
CA ALA A 40 -5.31 11.40 -8.28
C ALA A 40 -6.22 10.85 -9.39
N GLY A 41 -5.78 9.81 -10.10
CA GLY A 41 -6.57 9.06 -11.07
C GLY A 41 -7.16 7.80 -10.43
N LEU A 42 -6.36 6.73 -10.39
CA LEU A 42 -6.85 5.39 -10.06
C LEU A 42 -7.38 5.28 -8.61
N ALA A 43 -6.62 5.73 -7.62
CA ALA A 43 -7.00 5.59 -6.22
C ALA A 43 -8.21 6.47 -5.86
N GLU A 44 -8.29 7.69 -6.38
CA GLU A 44 -9.47 8.55 -6.19
C GLU A 44 -10.73 7.96 -6.85
N ALA A 45 -10.60 7.31 -8.02
CA ALA A 45 -11.73 6.62 -8.64
C ALA A 45 -12.25 5.48 -7.76
N MET A 46 -11.35 4.66 -7.19
CA MET A 46 -11.74 3.61 -6.24
C MET A 46 -12.32 4.16 -4.95
N ALA A 47 -11.82 5.30 -4.46
CA ALA A 47 -12.38 5.98 -3.29
C ALA A 47 -13.82 6.47 -3.56
N GLU A 48 -14.07 7.05 -4.73
CA GLU A 48 -15.43 7.42 -5.15
C GLU A 48 -16.34 6.20 -5.28
N LEU A 49 -15.86 5.10 -5.88
CA LEU A 49 -16.62 3.86 -5.96
C LEU A 49 -17.00 3.33 -4.57
N GLY A 50 -16.09 3.40 -3.59
CA GLY A 50 -16.38 3.06 -2.20
C GLY A 50 -17.48 3.95 -1.61
N ARG A 51 -17.43 5.26 -1.87
CA ARG A 51 -18.50 6.19 -1.46
C ARG A 51 -19.85 5.86 -2.13
N ARG A 52 -19.85 5.42 -3.39
CA ARG A 52 -21.07 4.96 -4.09
C ARG A 52 -21.62 3.67 -3.49
N TRP A 53 -20.75 2.73 -3.15
CA TRP A 53 -21.12 1.48 -2.47
C TRP A 53 -21.78 1.76 -1.13
N ASP A 54 -21.21 2.66 -0.31
CA ASP A 54 -21.77 3.06 0.99
C ASP A 54 -23.15 3.72 0.86
N ARG A 55 -23.42 4.39 -0.27
CA ARG A 55 -24.73 4.98 -0.60
C ARG A 55 -25.70 3.99 -1.26
N GLY A 56 -25.28 2.75 -1.52
CA GLY A 56 -26.09 1.73 -2.20
C GLY A 56 -26.28 1.99 -3.70
N GLU A 57 -25.39 2.75 -4.33
CA GLU A 57 -25.46 3.14 -5.74
C GLU A 57 -24.78 2.15 -6.70
N VAL A 58 -23.95 1.25 -6.17
CA VAL A 58 -23.27 0.18 -6.93
C VAL A 58 -23.36 -1.13 -6.17
N PHE A 59 -23.36 -2.26 -6.89
CA PHE A 59 -23.38 -3.59 -6.29
C PHE A 59 -22.03 -4.30 -6.39
N LEU A 60 -21.97 -5.50 -5.78
CA LEU A 60 -20.72 -6.23 -5.59
C LEU A 60 -20.07 -6.61 -6.93
N PRO A 61 -20.83 -7.03 -7.97
CA PRO A 61 -20.24 -7.28 -9.29
C PRO A 61 -19.49 -6.07 -9.85
N GLU A 62 -20.03 -4.87 -9.72
CA GLU A 62 -19.41 -3.62 -10.20
C GLU A 62 -18.12 -3.32 -9.46
N VAL A 63 -18.09 -3.54 -8.15
CA VAL A 63 -16.87 -3.37 -7.33
C VAL A 63 -15.77 -4.33 -7.77
N VAL A 64 -16.11 -5.58 -8.08
CA VAL A 64 -15.17 -6.59 -8.57
C VAL A 64 -14.58 -6.17 -9.92
N VAL A 65 -15.43 -5.78 -10.87
CA VAL A 65 -14.97 -5.34 -12.21
C VAL A 65 -14.09 -4.09 -12.11
N ALA A 66 -14.47 -3.11 -11.29
CA ALA A 66 -13.66 -1.92 -11.08
C ALA A 66 -12.27 -2.24 -10.49
N ALA A 67 -12.20 -3.20 -9.55
CA ALA A 67 -10.94 -3.65 -8.98
C ALA A 67 -10.04 -4.34 -10.02
N GLU A 68 -10.62 -5.11 -10.95
CA GLU A 68 -9.89 -5.72 -12.07
C GLU A 68 -9.34 -4.65 -13.02
N ILE A 69 -10.18 -3.68 -13.41
CA ILE A 69 -9.76 -2.56 -14.27
C ILE A 69 -8.67 -1.73 -13.58
N PHE A 70 -8.83 -1.41 -12.30
CA PHE A 70 -7.81 -0.74 -11.49
C PHE A 70 -6.49 -1.51 -11.54
N GLY A 71 -6.53 -2.83 -11.30
CA GLY A 71 -5.34 -3.68 -11.27
C GLY A 71 -4.59 -3.65 -12.61
N ARG A 72 -5.32 -3.71 -13.73
CA ARG A 72 -4.75 -3.64 -15.08
C ARG A 72 -4.16 -2.26 -15.40
N CYS A 73 -4.82 -1.18 -14.98
CA CYS A 73 -4.27 0.16 -15.13
C CYS A 73 -3.01 0.35 -14.27
N ASN A 74 -3.04 -0.11 -13.02
CA ASN A 74 -1.89 -0.04 -12.11
C ASN A 74 -0.69 -0.81 -12.66
N ALA A 75 -0.90 -1.96 -13.31
CA ALA A 75 0.17 -2.72 -13.96
C ALA A 75 0.87 -1.95 -15.11
N LEU A 76 0.22 -0.94 -15.70
CA LEU A 76 0.86 -0.03 -16.67
C LEU A 76 1.66 1.07 -15.97
N VAL A 77 1.20 1.54 -14.81
CA VAL A 77 1.80 2.67 -14.07
C VAL A 77 3.01 2.22 -13.26
N GLU A 78 2.99 1.02 -12.67
CA GLU A 78 4.03 0.52 -11.77
C GLU A 78 5.43 0.51 -12.41
N PRO A 79 5.65 0.04 -13.66
CA PRO A 79 6.96 0.10 -14.30
C PRO A 79 7.48 1.54 -14.48
N ALA A 80 6.60 2.47 -14.84
CA ALA A 80 6.95 3.88 -15.03
C ALA A 80 7.30 4.55 -13.69
N LEU A 81 6.58 4.19 -12.62
CA LEU A 81 6.88 4.62 -11.26
C LEU A 81 8.27 4.14 -10.82
N LEU A 82 8.60 2.87 -11.05
CA LEU A 82 9.93 2.32 -10.72
C LEU A 82 11.06 2.96 -11.54
N ALA A 83 10.80 3.28 -12.81
CA ALA A 83 11.79 3.90 -13.69
C ALA A 83 12.14 5.34 -13.27
N SER A 84 11.22 6.08 -12.64
CA SER A 84 11.43 7.47 -12.22
C SER A 84 12.30 7.62 -10.96
N GLY A 85 12.53 6.52 -10.22
CA GLY A 85 13.25 6.53 -8.95
C GLY A 85 14.28 5.40 -8.83
N ARG A 86 15.37 5.45 -9.61
CA ARG A 86 16.55 4.61 -9.35
C ARG A 86 17.44 5.28 -8.30
N GLN A 87 17.17 4.98 -7.03
CA GLN A 87 18.09 5.26 -5.93
C GLN A 87 18.83 3.99 -5.53
N GLU A 88 20.03 4.15 -4.96
CA GLU A 88 20.72 3.04 -4.28
C GLU A 88 19.82 2.48 -3.18
N VAL A 89 19.81 1.15 -3.04
CA VAL A 89 19.08 0.47 -1.96
C VAL A 89 19.73 0.83 -0.64
N ARG A 90 18.98 1.51 0.24
CA ARG A 90 19.46 1.98 1.55
C ARG A 90 18.81 1.25 2.71
N HIS A 91 17.58 0.78 2.53
CA HIS A 91 16.78 0.17 3.61
C HIS A 91 16.04 -1.07 3.11
N ARG A 92 15.68 -1.98 4.02
CA ARG A 92 14.82 -3.14 3.73
C ARG A 92 13.45 -2.93 4.35
N ALA A 93 12.40 -3.29 3.62
CA ALA A 93 11.01 -3.27 4.08
C ALA A 93 10.37 -4.65 3.86
N VAL A 94 9.54 -5.08 4.81
CA VAL A 94 8.62 -6.21 4.64
C VAL A 94 7.20 -5.67 4.55
N MET A 95 6.44 -6.10 3.55
CA MET A 95 5.04 -5.69 3.36
C MET A 95 4.14 -6.92 3.42
N ALA A 96 3.01 -6.83 4.13
CA ALA A 96 2.06 -7.93 4.23
C ALA A 96 0.62 -7.42 4.36
N THR A 97 -0.31 -8.05 3.65
CA THR A 97 -1.73 -7.96 3.97
C THR A 97 -2.02 -9.05 4.99
N VAL A 98 -2.59 -8.66 6.13
CA VAL A 98 -2.73 -9.53 7.31
C VAL A 98 -3.63 -10.73 7.05
N LYS A 99 -3.53 -11.74 7.93
CA LYS A 99 -4.34 -12.96 7.89
C LYS A 99 -5.84 -12.68 7.75
N GLY A 100 -6.50 -13.45 6.89
CA GLY A 100 -7.92 -13.35 6.58
C GLY A 100 -8.27 -12.17 5.66
N ASP A 101 -7.30 -11.38 5.23
CA ASP A 101 -7.52 -10.26 4.31
C ASP A 101 -6.86 -10.52 2.95
N LEU A 102 -7.63 -10.32 1.89
CA LEU A 102 -7.22 -10.57 0.51
C LEU A 102 -6.94 -9.29 -0.29
N HIS A 103 -7.11 -8.12 0.33
CA HIS A 103 -6.96 -6.84 -0.36
C HIS A 103 -5.50 -6.38 -0.32
N ASP A 104 -4.86 -6.38 -1.48
CA ASP A 104 -3.43 -6.12 -1.64
C ASP A 104 -3.11 -4.89 -2.50
N LEU A 105 -4.09 -4.30 -3.18
CA LEU A 105 -3.88 -3.13 -4.07
C LEU A 105 -3.15 -1.98 -3.35
N GLY A 106 -3.66 -1.52 -2.20
CA GLY A 106 -3.04 -0.43 -1.43
C GLY A 106 -1.63 -0.79 -0.92
N LYS A 107 -1.42 -2.03 -0.50
CA LYS A 107 -0.09 -2.54 -0.10
C LYS A 107 0.88 -2.54 -1.27
N ASN A 108 0.45 -3.00 -2.45
CA ASN A 108 1.28 -3.07 -3.64
C ASN A 108 1.71 -1.67 -4.08
N MET A 109 0.80 -0.69 -4.01
CA MET A 109 1.12 0.72 -4.25
C MET A 109 2.20 1.25 -3.30
N VAL A 110 2.04 1.01 -2.00
CA VAL A 110 3.06 1.37 -0.99
C VAL A 110 4.39 0.70 -1.30
N GLY A 111 4.39 -0.60 -1.61
CA GLY A 111 5.58 -1.35 -1.96
C GLY A 111 6.30 -0.80 -3.19
N ALA A 112 5.58 -0.48 -4.27
CA ALA A 112 6.14 0.14 -5.46
C ALA A 112 6.77 1.51 -5.16
N MET A 113 6.10 2.35 -4.36
CA MET A 113 6.63 3.66 -3.97
C MET A 113 7.80 3.57 -2.98
N LEU A 114 7.86 2.56 -2.12
CA LEU A 114 9.02 2.32 -1.26
C LEU A 114 10.25 1.95 -2.10
N LYS A 115 10.08 1.13 -3.14
CA LYS A 115 11.17 0.81 -4.08
C LYS A 115 11.75 2.06 -4.73
N THR A 116 10.92 3.02 -5.15
CA THR A 116 11.40 4.29 -5.71
C THR A 116 12.07 5.20 -4.68
N ALA A 117 11.77 4.99 -3.40
CA ALA A 117 12.37 5.69 -2.27
C ALA A 117 13.63 4.99 -1.70
N GLY A 118 14.22 4.04 -2.43
CA GLY A 118 15.47 3.39 -2.04
C GLY A 118 15.30 2.25 -1.02
N PHE A 119 14.12 1.64 -0.95
CA PHE A 119 13.91 0.41 -0.17
C PHE A 119 13.99 -0.84 -1.05
N GLU A 120 14.66 -1.87 -0.54
CA GLU A 120 14.46 -3.26 -0.98
C GLU A 120 13.19 -3.78 -0.29
N VAL A 121 12.14 -4.00 -1.06
CA VAL A 121 10.81 -4.40 -0.55
C VAL A 121 10.61 -5.90 -0.75
N HIS A 122 10.41 -6.62 0.34
CA HIS A 122 9.99 -8.01 0.39
C HIS A 122 8.49 -8.07 0.68
N ASP A 123 7.69 -8.33 -0.35
CA ASP A 123 6.25 -8.45 -0.22
C ASP A 123 5.86 -9.90 0.05
N LEU A 124 5.23 -10.16 1.20
CA LEU A 124 4.76 -11.49 1.60
C LEU A 124 3.40 -11.84 1.01
N GLY A 125 2.76 -10.90 0.30
CA GLY A 125 1.45 -11.07 -0.31
C GLY A 125 0.31 -10.80 0.67
N LYS A 126 -0.74 -11.62 0.55
CA LYS A 126 -2.01 -11.48 1.28
C LYS A 126 -2.37 -12.74 2.04
N ASP A 127 -3.30 -12.61 2.97
CA ASP A 127 -3.63 -13.66 3.95
C ASP A 127 -2.39 -14.15 4.74
N VAL A 128 -1.55 -13.20 5.18
CA VAL A 128 -0.27 -13.54 5.81
C VAL A 128 -0.43 -13.67 7.32
N ALA A 129 -0.14 -14.87 7.83
CA ALA A 129 -0.12 -15.15 9.26
C ALA A 129 1.02 -14.41 9.99
N ALA A 130 0.81 -14.07 11.26
CA ALA A 130 1.78 -13.33 12.06
C ALA A 130 3.13 -14.05 12.17
N GLU A 131 3.10 -15.38 12.26
CA GLU A 131 4.28 -16.25 12.33
C GLU A 131 5.16 -16.09 11.09
N ARG A 132 4.55 -16.04 9.90
CA ARG A 132 5.28 -15.86 8.64
C ARG A 132 5.95 -14.49 8.55
N ILE A 133 5.29 -13.44 9.08
CA ILE A 133 5.87 -12.09 9.17
C ILE A 133 7.04 -12.09 10.14
N VAL A 134 6.91 -12.72 11.30
CA VAL A 134 7.99 -12.87 12.30
C VAL A 134 9.20 -13.60 11.70
N GLU A 135 8.98 -14.67 10.94
CA GLU A 135 10.04 -15.39 10.20
C GLU A 135 10.75 -14.47 9.21
N ALA A 136 9.99 -13.72 8.40
CA ALA A 136 10.58 -12.79 7.44
C ALA A 136 11.39 -11.67 8.13
N VAL A 137 10.91 -11.16 9.26
CA VAL A 137 11.66 -10.17 10.05
C VAL A 137 12.97 -10.76 10.58
N ARG A 138 12.94 -12.00 11.06
CA ARG A 138 14.14 -12.71 11.53
C ARG A 138 15.16 -12.93 10.42
N GLU A 139 14.71 -13.34 9.23
CA GLU A 139 15.58 -13.65 8.09
C GLU A 139 16.17 -12.40 7.43
N LEU A 140 15.36 -11.36 7.27
CA LEU A 140 15.70 -10.21 6.43
C LEU A 140 16.21 -9.00 7.22
N ALA A 141 15.95 -8.97 8.54
CA ALA A 141 16.19 -7.84 9.43
C ALA A 141 15.76 -6.49 8.79
N PRO A 142 14.49 -6.35 8.39
CA PRO A 142 14.02 -5.14 7.73
C PRO A 142 14.01 -3.96 8.70
N GLY A 143 14.21 -2.76 8.19
CA GLY A 143 14.06 -1.54 8.99
C GLY A 143 12.59 -1.24 9.30
N VAL A 144 11.68 -1.67 8.42
CA VAL A 144 10.23 -1.42 8.53
C VAL A 144 9.41 -2.64 8.11
N VAL A 145 8.30 -2.88 8.80
CA VAL A 145 7.22 -3.79 8.43
C VAL A 145 5.96 -2.97 8.21
N GLY A 146 5.38 -3.06 7.02
CA GLY A 146 4.09 -2.45 6.70
C GLY A 146 2.97 -3.48 6.69
N LEU A 147 1.94 -3.24 7.51
CA LEU A 147 0.77 -4.11 7.65
C LEU A 147 -0.48 -3.46 7.05
N SER A 148 -1.08 -4.12 6.06
CA SER A 148 -2.32 -3.69 5.40
C SER A 148 -3.51 -4.51 5.87
N ALA A 149 -4.62 -3.84 6.19
CA ALA A 149 -5.92 -4.46 6.48
C ALA A 149 -7.06 -3.58 5.95
N LEU A 150 -7.95 -4.12 5.12
CA LEU A 150 -9.07 -3.38 4.54
C LEU A 150 -10.41 -3.70 5.22
N LEU A 151 -10.53 -4.86 5.87
CA LEU A 151 -11.75 -5.24 6.58
C LEU A 151 -11.67 -4.90 8.07
N THR A 152 -12.74 -4.36 8.65
CA THR A 152 -12.80 -4.09 10.10
C THR A 152 -12.59 -5.36 10.95
N THR A 153 -12.95 -6.53 10.42
CA THR A 153 -12.72 -7.84 11.02
C THR A 153 -11.27 -8.31 10.99
N THR A 154 -10.45 -7.80 10.06
CA THR A 154 -9.04 -8.16 9.90
C THR A 154 -8.10 -7.15 10.54
N VAL A 155 -8.54 -5.90 10.78
CA VAL A 155 -7.77 -4.87 11.50
C VAL A 155 -7.13 -5.39 12.81
N PRO A 156 -7.82 -6.16 13.69
CA PRO A 156 -7.21 -6.71 14.90
C PRO A 156 -5.99 -7.62 14.67
N GLN A 157 -5.82 -8.19 13.48
CA GLN A 157 -4.65 -9.02 13.15
C GLN A 157 -3.35 -8.22 13.17
N GLN A 158 -3.39 -6.91 12.92
CA GLN A 158 -2.22 -6.04 13.02
C GLN A 158 -1.61 -6.05 14.43
N ARG A 159 -2.46 -6.07 15.47
CA ARG A 159 -2.02 -6.21 16.86
C ARG A 159 -1.36 -7.56 17.12
N LEU A 160 -1.93 -8.64 16.58
CA LEU A 160 -1.38 -9.99 16.76
C LEU A 160 0.03 -10.11 16.16
N VAL A 161 0.31 -9.41 15.06
CA VAL A 161 1.67 -9.33 14.49
C VAL A 161 2.63 -8.63 15.46
N ILE A 162 2.22 -7.52 16.07
CA ILE A 162 3.06 -6.79 17.04
C ILE A 162 3.33 -7.67 18.27
N GLU A 163 2.30 -8.30 18.84
CA GLU A 163 2.43 -9.22 19.97
C GLU A 163 3.34 -10.41 19.64
N ALA A 164 3.27 -10.95 18.42
CA ALA A 164 4.14 -12.03 17.96
C ALA A 164 5.61 -11.58 17.79
N LEU A 165 5.84 -10.35 17.29
CA LEU A 165 7.18 -9.77 17.22
C LEU A 165 7.77 -9.51 18.62
N GLU A 166 6.94 -9.14 19.59
CA GLU A 166 7.35 -8.98 20.99
C GLU A 166 7.71 -10.31 21.63
N ALA A 167 6.85 -11.32 21.49
CA ALA A 167 7.11 -12.67 22.00
C ALA A 167 8.38 -13.30 21.39
N ALA A 168 8.69 -12.96 20.15
CA ALA A 168 9.91 -13.40 19.47
C ALA A 168 11.17 -12.57 19.81
N GLY A 169 11.04 -11.50 20.61
CA GLY A 169 12.15 -10.61 20.96
C GLY A 169 12.66 -9.74 19.80
N LEU A 170 11.88 -9.60 18.72
CA LEU A 170 12.26 -8.88 17.50
C LEU A 170 11.68 -7.45 17.44
N ARG A 171 10.65 -7.16 18.24
CA ARG A 171 9.89 -5.90 18.19
C ARG A 171 10.75 -4.64 18.27
N SER A 172 11.80 -4.64 19.09
CA SER A 172 12.70 -3.49 19.28
C SER A 172 13.61 -3.21 18.08
N GLY A 173 13.84 -4.22 17.23
CA GLY A 173 14.69 -4.14 16.05
C GLY A 173 13.94 -3.81 14.75
N VAL A 174 12.64 -3.50 14.79
CA VAL A 174 11.88 -3.21 13.58
C VAL A 174 10.81 -2.15 13.84
N ARG A 175 10.58 -1.30 12.85
CA ARG A 175 9.48 -0.31 12.88
C ARG A 175 8.24 -0.91 12.26
N VAL A 176 7.11 -0.88 12.95
CA VAL A 176 5.83 -1.39 12.43
C VAL A 176 4.95 -0.21 12.05
N ILE A 177 4.60 -0.10 10.77
CA ILE A 177 3.62 0.88 10.29
C ILE A 177 2.34 0.16 9.84
N VAL A 178 1.19 0.77 10.09
CA VAL A 178 -0.11 0.21 9.75
C VAL A 178 -0.90 1.11 8.81
N GLY A 179 -1.71 0.50 7.95
CA GLY A 179 -2.59 1.20 7.02
C GLY A 179 -3.71 0.33 6.48
N GLY A 180 -4.54 0.94 5.64
CA GLY A 180 -5.78 0.38 5.11
C GLY A 180 -6.99 1.24 5.47
N ALA A 181 -8.06 1.19 4.68
CA ALA A 181 -9.19 2.12 4.80
C ALA A 181 -9.82 2.25 6.20
N PRO A 182 -10.05 1.16 6.96
CA PRO A 182 -10.62 1.26 8.30
C PRO A 182 -9.60 1.60 9.41
N VAL A 183 -8.31 1.69 9.07
CA VAL A 183 -7.23 1.91 10.04
C VAL A 183 -7.11 3.40 10.37
N THR A 184 -6.89 3.71 11.64
CA THR A 184 -6.74 5.08 12.14
C THR A 184 -5.45 5.27 12.92
N GLU A 185 -5.04 6.53 13.11
CA GLU A 185 -3.91 6.88 13.97
C GLU A 185 -4.14 6.44 15.43
N GLU A 186 -5.37 6.60 15.94
CA GLU A 186 -5.75 6.13 17.28
C GLU A 186 -5.56 4.61 17.42
N TRP A 187 -5.97 3.83 16.40
CA TRP A 187 -5.76 2.40 16.39
C TRP A 187 -4.27 2.04 16.43
N ALA A 188 -3.46 2.69 15.60
CA ALA A 188 -2.01 2.47 15.55
C ALA A 188 -1.37 2.71 16.93
N ALA A 189 -1.72 3.82 17.59
CA ALA A 189 -1.25 4.13 18.93
C ALA A 189 -1.71 3.07 19.96
N ARG A 190 -2.97 2.64 19.89
CA ARG A 190 -3.57 1.65 20.82
C ARG A 190 -2.86 0.30 20.78
N ILE A 191 -2.38 -0.12 19.62
CA ILE A 191 -1.72 -1.43 19.45
C ILE A 191 -0.19 -1.37 19.55
N GLY A 192 0.38 -0.19 19.77
CA GLY A 192 1.83 -0.01 19.85
C GLY A 192 2.55 -0.07 18.50
N ALA A 193 1.90 0.31 17.40
CA ALA A 193 2.58 0.51 16.11
C ALA A 193 3.46 1.77 16.17
N ASP A 194 4.54 1.81 15.38
CA ASP A 194 5.43 2.98 15.27
C ASP A 194 4.83 4.10 14.40
N GLY A 195 3.77 3.82 13.65
CA GLY A 195 2.98 4.87 12.99
C GLY A 195 1.86 4.38 12.09
N PHE A 196 1.06 5.35 11.64
CA PHE A 196 -0.06 5.17 10.74
C PHE A 196 0.13 5.99 9.47
N ALA A 197 -0.31 5.46 8.33
CA ALA A 197 -0.36 6.21 7.09
C ALA A 197 -1.73 6.11 6.41
N PRO A 198 -2.39 7.25 6.09
CA PRO A 198 -3.68 7.26 5.43
C PRO A 198 -3.60 6.98 3.92
N ASN A 199 -2.41 7.06 3.32
CA ASN A 199 -2.18 6.84 1.90
C ASN A 199 -0.71 6.47 1.61
N ALA A 200 -0.45 6.03 0.38
CA ALA A 200 0.87 5.54 -0.02
C ALA A 200 2.00 6.59 0.09
N PRO A 201 1.84 7.87 -0.32
CA PRO A 201 2.83 8.92 -0.05
C PRO A 201 3.19 9.08 1.42
N ALA A 202 2.17 9.10 2.28
CA ALA A 202 2.37 9.25 3.71
C ALA A 202 3.11 8.04 4.29
N ALA A 203 2.80 6.83 3.81
CA ALA A 203 3.49 5.61 4.22
C ALA A 203 4.98 5.65 3.87
N VAL A 204 5.34 6.09 2.65
CA VAL A 204 6.74 6.20 2.23
C VAL A 204 7.50 7.25 3.06
N ARG A 205 6.91 8.42 3.29
CA ARG A 205 7.52 9.46 4.14
C ARG A 205 7.72 8.96 5.57
N LEU A 206 6.68 8.35 6.15
CA LEU A 206 6.74 7.80 7.49
C LEU A 206 7.81 6.71 7.62
N ALA A 207 7.83 5.75 6.69
CA ALA A 207 8.81 4.67 6.69
C ALA A 207 10.24 5.20 6.65
N ARG A 208 10.53 6.16 5.75
CA ARG A 208 11.83 6.81 5.66
C ARG A 208 12.20 7.53 6.95
N ASP A 209 11.32 8.37 7.47
CA ASP A 209 11.58 9.15 8.68
C ASP A 209 11.83 8.23 9.90
N LEU A 210 11.14 7.08 9.98
CA LEU A 210 11.32 6.10 11.06
C LEU A 210 12.67 5.37 10.98
N VAL A 211 13.12 4.98 9.78
CA VAL A 211 14.40 4.26 9.61
C VAL A 211 15.62 5.18 9.63
N GLU A 212 15.46 6.47 9.32
CA GLU A 212 16.55 7.47 9.39
C GLU A 212 16.76 7.98 10.82
N ARG A 213 15.71 8.08 11.65
CA ARG A 213 15.80 8.59 13.02
C ARG A 213 16.45 7.63 14.02
N VAL A 214 16.42 6.32 13.75
CA VAL A 214 17.00 5.32 14.64
C VAL A 214 17.69 4.25 13.78
N PRO A 215 19.03 4.16 13.81
CA PRO A 215 19.73 3.01 13.25
C PRO A 215 19.21 1.77 13.97
N VAL A 216 18.59 0.86 13.22
CA VAL A 216 18.19 -0.44 13.75
C VAL A 216 19.48 -1.16 14.18
N ALA A 217 19.51 -1.60 15.44
CA ALA A 217 20.67 -2.26 16.01
C ALA A 217 21.05 -3.50 15.19
N GLY A 218 22.32 -3.61 14.78
CA GLY A 218 22.87 -4.82 14.16
C GLY A 218 23.18 -4.76 12.66
N ARG A 219 23.31 -3.58 12.05
CA ARG A 219 23.90 -3.49 10.70
C ARG A 219 25.44 -3.52 10.82
N PRO A 220 26.17 -4.34 10.04
CA PRO A 220 27.62 -4.21 9.93
C PRO A 220 28.02 -2.84 9.38
#